data_AF-A0A2H0N740-F1
#
_entry.id   AF-A0A2H0N740-F1
#
_cell.length_a   1.000
_cell.length_b   1.000
_cell.length_c   1.000
_cell.angle_alpha   90.00
_cell.angle_beta   90.00
_cell.angle_gamma   90.00
#
_symmetry.space_group_name_H-M   'P 1'
#
loop_
_entity.id
_entity.type
_entity.pdbx_description
1 polymer ?
#
loop_
_entity_poly.entity_id
_entity_poly.type
_entity_poly.pdbx_seq_one_letter_code
_entity_poly.pdbx_strand_id
1 'polypeptide(L)' 'MMNFGFGSFGGFGWIFMILWWVLIIAGIVALIKWLTSQSRGTNNHAKSALEILQERYAKGEINKQEFEEKKKDLS' A
#
# COMPACT_ATOMS: atom_id res chain seq x y z
N MET A 1 -16.24 50.58 -12.62
CA MET A 1 -17.36 49.83 -12.01
C MET A 1 -17.46 48.48 -12.70
N MET A 2 -16.97 47.41 -12.08
CA MET A 2 -17.44 46.05 -12.35
C MET A 2 -17.48 45.33 -11.01
N ASN A 3 -18.67 45.32 -10.42
CA ASN A 3 -18.99 44.50 -9.27
C ASN A 3 -19.00 43.04 -9.76
N PHE A 4 -17.93 42.30 -9.46
CA PHE A 4 -17.87 40.85 -9.66
C PHE A 4 -18.86 40.20 -8.70
N GLY A 5 -20.12 40.14 -9.13
CA GLY A 5 -21.17 39.38 -8.49
C GLY A 5 -20.90 37.88 -8.60
N PHE A 6 -19.95 37.39 -7.82
CA PHE A 6 -19.82 35.97 -7.49
C PHE A 6 -20.45 35.73 -6.11
N GLY A 7 -21.71 36.15 -5.98
CA GLY A 7 -22.50 36.01 -4.76
C GLY A 7 -22.97 34.56 -4.60
N SER A 8 -22.50 33.90 -3.55
CA SER A 8 -23.05 32.68 -2.91
C SER A 8 -23.23 31.38 -3.71
N PHE A 9 -23.40 31.38 -5.04
CA PHE A 9 -23.60 30.14 -5.82
C PHE A 9 -22.30 29.49 -6.29
N GLY A 10 -21.23 30.27 -6.46
CA GLY A 10 -19.91 29.73 -6.80
C GLY A 10 -19.19 29.08 -5.62
N GLY A 11 -19.61 29.43 -4.40
CA GLY A 11 -19.15 28.87 -3.14
C GLY A 11 -19.70 27.46 -2.82
N PHE A 12 -20.70 26.97 -3.54
CA PHE A 12 -21.15 25.57 -3.39
C PHE A 12 -20.55 24.65 -4.47
N GLY A 13 -20.30 25.18 -5.66
CA GLY A 13 -19.67 24.44 -6.76
C GLY A 13 -18.24 23.99 -6.45
N TRP A 14 -17.41 24.84 -5.82
CA TRP A 14 -16.04 24.45 -5.46
C TRP A 14 -15.99 23.39 -4.36
N ILE A 15 -16.91 23.41 -3.38
CA ILE A 15 -17.05 22.33 -2.38
C ILE A 15 -17.36 21.01 -3.09
N PHE A 16 -18.33 21.01 -4.01
CA PHE A 16 -18.73 19.80 -4.71
C PHE A 16 -17.61 19.23 -5.57
N MET A 17 -16.85 20.11 -6.22
CA MET A 17 -15.68 19.73 -7.01
C MET A 17 -14.59 19.09 -6.14
N ILE A 18 -14.24 19.69 -5.00
CA ILE A 18 -13.25 19.13 -4.07
C ILE A 18 -13.74 17.79 -3.52
N LEU A 19 -15.01 17.71 -3.13
CA LEU A 19 -15.60 16.49 -2.58
C LEU A 19 -15.60 15.35 -3.60
N TRP A 20 -15.85 15.65 -4.88
CA TRP A 20 -15.75 14.69 -5.97
C TRP A 20 -14.31 14.19 -6.18
N TRP A 21 -13.32 15.08 -6.14
CA TRP A 21 -11.90 14.71 -6.18
C TRP A 21 -11.48 13.84 -5.00
N VAL A 22 -11.93 14.18 -3.79
CA VAL A 22 -11.66 13.38 -2.58
C VAL A 22 -12.25 11.98 -2.72
N LEU A 23 -13.44 11.84 -3.30
CA LEU A 23 -14.10 10.55 -3.55
C LEU A 23 -13.28 9.67 -4.51
N ILE A 24 -12.74 10.26 -5.59
CA ILE A 24 -11.85 9.57 -6.53
C ILE A 24 -10.58 9.11 -5.82
N ILE A 25 -9.91 9.99 -5.09
CA ILE A 25 -8.69 9.66 -4.35
C ILE A 25 -8.96 8.56 -3.33
N ALA A 26 -10.06 8.66 -2.58
CA ALA A 26 -10.48 7.64 -1.62
C ALA A 26 -10.72 6.29 -2.30
N GLY A 27 -11.35 6.26 -3.48
CA GLY A 27 -11.54 5.04 -4.28
C GLY A 27 -10.22 4.42 -4.72
N ILE A 28 -9.28 5.22 -5.23
CA ILE A 28 -7.94 4.76 -5.63
C ILE A 28 -7.19 4.21 -4.41
N VAL A 29 -7.18 4.96 -3.29
CA VAL A 29 -6.52 4.54 -2.05
C VAL A 29 -7.15 3.25 -1.51
N ALA A 30 -8.48 3.12 -1.53
CA ALA A 30 -9.17 1.90 -1.10
C ALA A 30 -8.79 0.71 -1.98
N LEU A 31 -8.73 0.89 -3.30
CA LEU A 31 -8.33 -0.15 -4.24
C LEU A 31 -6.89 -0.60 -4.00
N ILE A 32 -5.95 0.35 -3.89
CA ILE A 32 -4.55 0.07 -3.56
C ILE A 32 -4.46 -0.63 -2.19
N LYS A 33 -5.19 -0.16 -1.18
CA LYS A 33 -5.18 -0.75 0.16
C LYS A 33 -5.76 -2.16 0.16
N TRP A 34 -6.78 -2.44 -0.66
CA TRP A 34 -7.35 -3.78 -0.82
C TRP A 34 -6.38 -4.73 -1.54
N LEU A 35 -5.78 -4.32 -2.66
CA LEU A 35 -4.74 -5.09 -3.35
C LEU A 35 -3.52 -5.34 -2.44
N THR A 36 -3.07 -4.30 -1.74
CA THR A 36 -1.92 -4.42 -0.83
C THR A 36 -2.26 -5.25 0.40
N SER A 37 -3.50 -5.21 0.90
CA SER A 37 -3.94 -6.05 2.02
C SER A 37 -4.01 -7.52 1.62
N GLN A 38 -4.49 -7.81 0.40
CA GLN A 38 -4.48 -9.15 -0.18
C GLN A 38 -3.05 -9.68 -0.32
N SER A 39 -2.14 -8.81 -0.78
CA SER A 39 -0.72 -9.13 -0.93
C SER A 39 0.02 -9.21 0.42
N ARG A 40 -0.37 -8.43 1.44
CA ARG A 40 0.23 -8.47 2.79
C ARG A 40 -0.09 -9.75 3.54
N GLY A 41 -1.20 -10.42 3.24
CA GLY A 41 -1.50 -11.75 3.79
C GLY A 41 -0.43 -12.79 3.42
N THR A 42 0.14 -12.70 2.22
CA THR A 42 1.20 -13.60 1.73
C THR A 42 2.59 -13.06 2.08
N ASN A 43 2.81 -11.75 1.92
CA ASN A 43 4.12 -11.11 2.09
C ASN A 43 4.54 -10.95 3.55
N ASN A 44 3.61 -10.84 4.51
CA ASN A 44 3.99 -10.86 5.93
C ASN A 44 4.45 -12.24 6.36
N HIS A 45 3.89 -13.30 5.78
CA HIS A 45 4.32 -14.67 6.05
C HIS A 45 5.66 -14.97 5.38
N ALA A 46 5.85 -14.53 4.13
CA ALA A 46 7.13 -14.65 3.42
C ALA A 46 8.25 -13.83 4.07
N LYS A 47 7.96 -12.61 4.55
CA LYS A 47 8.92 -11.81 5.34
C LYS A 47 9.28 -12.49 6.65
N SER A 48 8.29 -12.98 7.39
CA SER A 48 8.53 -13.72 8.64
C SER A 48 9.33 -15.01 8.40
N ALA A 49 9.03 -15.77 7.34
CA ALA A 49 9.77 -16.97 6.97
C ALA A 49 11.22 -16.68 6.57
N LEU A 50 11.45 -15.62 5.78
CA LEU A 50 12.81 -15.19 5.42
C LEU A 50 13.58 -14.63 6.61
N GLU A 51 12.92 -13.91 7.51
CA GLU A 51 13.51 -13.36 8.74
C GLU A 51 13.90 -14.50 9.71
N ILE A 52 13.05 -15.52 9.85
CA ILE A 52 13.35 -16.75 10.61
C ILE A 52 14.52 -17.53 9.97
N LEU A 53 14.56 -17.64 8.64
CA LEU A 53 15.67 -18.30 7.92
C LEU A 53 16.99 -17.54 8.11
N GLN A 54 16.97 -16.21 8.05
CA GLN A 54 18.15 -15.38 8.30
C GLN A 54 18.65 -15.50 9.74
N GLU A 55 17.74 -15.54 10.72
CA GLU A 55 18.13 -15.67 12.13
C GLU A 55 18.82 -17.02 12.39
N ARG A 56 18.34 -18.12 11.79
CA ARG A 56 19.00 -19.44 11.92
C ARG A 56 20.29 -19.56 11.15
N TYR A 57 20.40 -18.90 10.00
CA TYR A 57 21.66 -18.80 9.26
C TYR A 57 22.72 -18.03 10.08
N ALA A 58 22.33 -16.91 10.71
CA ALA A 58 23.21 -16.13 11.58
C ALA A 58 23.61 -16.90 12.85
N LYS A 59 22.71 -17.75 13.38
CA LYS A 59 23.02 -18.69 14.46
C LYS A 59 23.90 -19.87 14.02
N GLY A 60 24.15 -20.03 12.72
CA GLY A 60 24.96 -21.12 12.15
C GLY A 60 24.27 -22.48 12.17
N GLU A 61 22.97 -22.54 12.46
CA GLU A 61 22.19 -23.78 12.50
C GLU A 61 21.84 -24.30 11.09
N ILE A 62 21.86 -23.42 10.09
CA ILE A 62 21.56 -23.73 8.68
C ILE A 62 22.75 -23.36 7.80
N ASN A 63 23.12 -24.27 6.90
CA ASN A 63 24.21 -24.05 5.94
C ASN A 63 23.75 -23.15 4.78
N LYS A 64 24.66 -22.33 4.24
CA LYS A 64 24.40 -21.38 3.14
C LYS A 64 23.75 -22.04 1.92
N GLN A 65 24.05 -23.32 1.69
CA GLN A 65 23.47 -24.12 0.60
C GLN A 65 21.96 -24.37 0.79
N GLU A 66 21.51 -24.72 2.01
CA GLU A 66 20.09 -24.91 2.31
C GLU A 66 19.30 -23.60 2.29
N PHE A 67 19.94 -22.48 2.68
CA PHE A 67 19.34 -21.15 2.61
C PHE A 67 19.04 -20.74 1.15
N GLU A 68 19.98 -20.97 0.24
CA GLU A 68 19.83 -20.65 -1.18
C GLU A 68 18.76 -21.51 -1.87
N GLU A 69 18.66 -22.80 -1.53
CA GLU A 69 17.59 -23.67 -2.07
C GLU A 69 16.20 -23.22 -1.63
N LYS A 70 16.00 -22.97 -0.33
CA LYS A 70 14.69 -22.55 0.21
C LYS A 70 14.28 -21.15 -0.26
N LYS A 71 15.24 -20.27 -0.50
CA LYS A 71 14.98 -18.93 -1.08
C LYS A 71 14.52 -19.03 -2.53
N LYS A 72 15.05 -19.99 -3.29
CA LYS A 72 14.65 -20.22 -4.69
C LYS A 72 13.24 -20.81 -4.81
N ASP A 73 12.85 -21.68 -3.88
CA ASP A 73 11.51 -22.28 -3.83
C ASP A 73 10.40 -21.29 -3.43
N LEU A 74 10.76 -20.19 -2.75
CA LEU A 74 9.82 -19.14 -2.30
C LEU A 74 9.66 -17.97 -3.30
N SER A 75 10.34 -18.02 -4.46
CA SER A 75 10.32 -16.97 -5.49
C SER A 75 9.27 -17.23 -6.57
#